data_AF-A0A1J3HY15-F1
#
_entry.id   AF-A0A1J3HY15-F1
#
_cell.length_a   1.000
_cell.length_b   1.000
_cell.length_c   1.000
_cell.angle_alpha   90.00
_cell.angle_beta   90.00
_cell.angle_gamma   90.00
#
_symmetry.space_group_name_H-M   'P 1'
#
loop_
_entity.id
_entity.type
_entity.pdbx_description
1 polymer ?
#
loop_
_entity_poly.entity_id
_entity_poly.type
_entity_poly.pdbx_seq_one_letter_code
_entity_poly.pdbx_strand_id
1 'polypeptide(L)'
;RKNLTYQKRNIWSNVRLIMIPFYLCVLLVGIQVLFDTQVNNADKNRCGCQNKTCGIEYSTPDQAFFCAIPSPPRWPPLLQVPLPESRALSDPRDDSCRRSGSCPVTILFT
;
A
#
# COMPACT_ATOMS: atom_id res chain seq x y z
N ARG A 1 26.68 -47.96 13.38
CA ARG A 1 26.24 -47.85 11.95
C ARG A 1 24.77 -47.42 11.76
N LYS A 2 23.82 -47.77 12.63
CA LYS A 2 22.37 -47.46 12.44
C LYS A 2 21.99 -45.96 12.52
N ASN A 3 22.81 -45.11 13.15
CA ASN A 3 22.49 -43.70 13.38
C ASN A 3 22.79 -42.78 12.17
N LEU A 4 23.82 -43.13 11.37
CA LEU A 4 24.23 -42.36 10.19
C LEU A 4 23.23 -42.45 9.03
N THR A 5 22.57 -43.59 8.85
CA THR A 5 21.52 -43.78 7.83
C THR A 5 20.26 -42.97 8.15
N TYR A 6 19.97 -42.75 9.44
CA TYR A 6 18.85 -41.92 9.90
C TYR A 6 19.12 -40.43 9.64
N GLN A 7 20.32 -39.94 9.95
CA GLN A 7 20.74 -38.58 9.60
C GLN A 7 20.77 -38.34 8.09
N LYS A 8 21.22 -39.34 7.30
CA LYS A 8 21.25 -39.24 5.83
C LYS A 8 19.85 -39.15 5.19
N ARG A 9 18.83 -39.79 5.77
CA ARG A 9 17.42 -39.65 5.31
C ARG A 9 16.82 -38.29 5.69
N ASN A 10 17.17 -37.72 6.85
CA ASN A 10 16.63 -36.42 7.29
C ASN A 10 17.31 -35.21 6.62
N ILE A 11 18.57 -35.35 6.20
CA ILE A 11 19.29 -34.31 5.43
C ILE A 11 18.54 -33.90 4.17
N TRP A 12 17.94 -34.85 3.46
CA TRP A 12 17.24 -34.56 2.21
C TRP A 12 15.96 -33.73 2.43
N SER A 13 15.29 -33.93 3.57
CA SER A 13 14.14 -33.11 3.98
C SER A 13 14.56 -31.69 4.36
N ASN A 14 15.65 -31.56 5.13
CA ASN A 14 16.19 -30.25 5.53
C ASN A 14 16.71 -29.44 4.33
N VAL A 15 17.38 -30.09 3.38
CA VAL A 15 17.79 -29.45 2.12
C VAL A 15 16.56 -28.97 1.36
N ARG A 16 15.52 -29.82 1.22
CA ARG A 16 14.29 -29.42 0.55
C ARG A 16 13.61 -28.22 1.21
N LEU A 17 13.58 -28.16 2.55
CA LEU A 17 13.02 -27.02 3.30
C LEU A 17 13.73 -25.70 3.01
N ILE A 18 15.05 -25.72 2.79
CA ILE A 18 15.85 -24.51 2.47
C ILE A 18 15.81 -24.19 0.97
N MET A 19 15.75 -25.21 0.11
CA MET A 19 15.74 -25.01 -1.35
C MET A 19 14.44 -24.37 -1.83
N ILE A 20 13.29 -24.69 -1.23
CA ILE A 20 12.00 -24.09 -1.63
C ILE A 20 12.01 -22.56 -1.55
N PRO A 21 12.34 -21.91 -0.40
CA PRO A 21 12.40 -20.45 -0.35
C PRO A 21 13.48 -19.88 -1.28
N PHE A 22 14.61 -20.56 -1.47
CA PHE A 22 15.63 -20.13 -2.42
C PHE A 22 15.13 -20.11 -3.86
N TYR A 23 14.44 -21.17 -4.31
CA TYR A 23 13.84 -21.22 -5.63
C TYR A 23 12.79 -20.13 -5.84
N LEU A 24 11.95 -19.87 -4.83
CA LEU A 24 10.99 -18.77 -4.88
C LEU A 24 11.69 -17.42 -5.02
N CYS A 25 12.78 -17.18 -4.27
CA CYS A 25 13.56 -15.96 -4.40
C CYS A 25 14.17 -15.80 -5.80
N VAL A 26 14.78 -16.85 -6.36
CA VAL A 26 15.36 -16.81 -7.72
C VAL A 26 14.26 -16.56 -8.76
N LEU A 27 13.10 -17.20 -8.62
CA LEU A 27 11.96 -16.98 -9.51
C LEU A 27 11.44 -15.54 -9.43
N LEU A 28 11.30 -14.98 -8.23
CA LEU A 28 10.87 -13.58 -8.06
C LEU A 28 11.88 -12.59 -8.63
N VAL A 29 13.18 -12.80 -8.41
CA VAL A 29 14.24 -11.96 -9.01
C VAL A 29 14.22 -12.05 -10.53
N GLY A 30 14.04 -13.26 -11.09
CA GLY A 30 13.89 -13.44 -12.54
C GLY A 30 12.70 -12.66 -13.09
N ILE A 31 11.55 -12.71 -12.42
CA ILE A 31 10.38 -11.91 -12.80
C ILE A 31 10.69 -10.41 -12.71
N GLN A 32 11.31 -9.95 -11.62
CA GLN A 32 11.69 -8.54 -11.46
C GLN A 32 12.59 -8.05 -12.60
N VAL A 33 13.63 -8.82 -12.96
CA VAL A 33 14.54 -8.48 -14.06
C VAL A 33 13.80 -8.43 -15.40
N LEU A 34 12.87 -9.35 -15.65
CA LEU A 34 12.06 -9.33 -16.87
C LEU A 34 11.16 -8.09 -16.92
N PHE A 35 10.51 -7.73 -15.81
CA PHE A 35 9.70 -6.52 -15.74
C PHE A 35 10.55 -5.25 -15.91
N ASP A 36 11.72 -5.17 -15.27
CA ASP A 36 12.60 -4.01 -15.42
C ASP A 36 13.10 -3.87 -16.87
N THR A 37 13.49 -4.99 -17.50
CA THR A 37 14.03 -4.98 -18.86
C THR A 37 12.98 -4.75 -19.95
N GLN A 38 11.78 -5.33 -19.81
CA GLN A 38 10.76 -5.29 -20.85
C GLN A 38 9.71 -4.19 -20.61
N VAL A 39 9.34 -3.96 -19.35
CA VAL A 39 8.24 -3.04 -18.99
C VAL A 39 8.82 -1.69 -18.59
N ASN A 40 9.66 -1.62 -17.56
CA ASN A 40 10.14 -0.35 -17.02
C ASN A 40 11.09 0.40 -17.98
N ASN A 41 11.93 -0.33 -18.70
CA ASN A 41 12.83 0.26 -19.70
C ASN A 41 12.13 0.76 -20.95
N ALA A 42 10.86 0.41 -21.21
CA ALA A 42 10.13 1.03 -22.32
C ALA A 42 9.82 2.49 -21.98
N ASP A 43 10.23 3.44 -22.83
CA ASP A 43 9.98 4.87 -22.61
C ASP A 43 8.49 5.18 -22.37
N LYS A 44 7.57 4.36 -22.88
CA LYS A 44 6.12 4.52 -22.74
C LYS A 44 5.56 4.17 -21.35
N ASN A 45 6.28 3.40 -20.55
CA ASN A 45 5.80 2.86 -19.26
C ASN A 45 6.39 3.61 -18.05
N ARG A 46 6.94 4.80 -18.28
CA ARG A 46 7.53 5.66 -17.26
C ARG A 46 6.94 7.07 -17.38
N CYS A 47 6.98 7.80 -16.28
CA CYS A 47 6.60 9.21 -16.30
C CYS A 47 7.57 10.02 -17.18
N GLY A 48 7.05 10.93 -17.98
CA GLY A 48 7.83 11.86 -18.79
C GLY A 48 8.61 12.85 -17.93
N CYS A 49 9.85 13.14 -18.35
CA CYS A 49 10.75 14.04 -17.64
C CYS A 49 11.48 14.97 -18.61
N GLN A 50 11.63 16.23 -18.23
CA GLN A 50 12.44 17.22 -18.93
C GLN A 50 13.39 17.89 -17.93
N ASN A 51 14.70 17.96 -18.21
CA ASN A 51 15.69 18.64 -17.36
C ASN A 51 15.59 18.33 -15.85
N LYS A 52 15.41 17.05 -15.51
CA LYS A 52 15.26 16.51 -14.14
C LYS A 52 13.92 16.80 -13.44
N THR A 53 13.00 17.54 -14.06
CA THR A 53 11.62 17.64 -13.59
C THR A 53 10.76 16.61 -14.30
N CYS A 54 10.13 15.73 -13.53
CA CYS A 54 9.23 14.69 -14.03
C CYS A 54 7.81 15.04 -13.64
N GLY A 55 6.87 14.84 -14.57
CA GLY A 55 5.50 15.27 -14.36
C GLY A 55 4.57 14.81 -15.46
N ILE A 56 3.27 14.86 -15.16
CA ILE A 56 2.23 14.55 -16.13
C ILE A 56 2.24 15.56 -17.29
N GLU A 57 2.68 16.79 -17.04
CA GLU A 57 2.84 17.85 -18.05
C GLU A 57 3.92 17.54 -19.11
N TYR A 58 4.85 16.63 -18.81
CA TYR A 58 5.91 16.19 -19.73
C TYR A 58 5.65 14.79 -20.31
N SER A 59 4.47 14.22 -20.05
CA SER A 59 4.12 12.84 -20.38
C SER A 59 3.12 12.77 -21.53
N THR A 60 3.18 11.71 -22.34
CA THR A 60 2.10 11.35 -23.27
C THR A 60 0.90 10.76 -22.51
N PRO A 61 -0.30 10.68 -23.12
CA PRO A 61 -1.48 10.10 -22.45
C PRO A 61 -1.25 8.70 -21.87
N ASP A 62 -0.46 7.85 -22.55
CA ASP A 62 -0.14 6.51 -22.08
C ASP A 62 0.87 6.52 -20.90
N GLN A 63 1.80 7.47 -20.90
CA GLN A 63 2.80 7.64 -19.85
C GLN A 63 2.22 8.27 -18.58
N ALA A 64 1.21 9.13 -18.73
CA ALA A 64 0.57 9.86 -17.63
C ALA A 64 0.06 8.95 -16.50
N PHE A 65 -0.38 7.74 -16.85
CA PHE A 65 -0.82 6.72 -15.88
C PHE A 65 0.28 6.24 -14.93
N PHE A 66 1.55 6.41 -15.30
CA PHE A 66 2.71 5.99 -14.49
C PHE A 66 3.31 7.13 -13.66
N CYS A 67 2.75 8.34 -13.72
CA CYS A 67 3.24 9.48 -12.95
C CYS A 67 2.68 9.52 -11.52
N ALA A 68 3.54 9.89 -10.57
CA ALA A 68 3.11 10.17 -9.21
C ALA A 68 2.30 11.48 -9.16
N ILE A 69 1.19 11.47 -8.43
CA ILE A 69 0.38 12.68 -8.18
C ILE A 69 0.89 13.31 -6.87
N PRO A 70 1.54 14.49 -6.91
CA PRO A 70 2.20 15.06 -5.73
C PRO A 70 1.24 15.47 -4.61
N SER A 71 -0.03 15.70 -4.94
CA SER A 71 -1.07 16.06 -3.97
C SER A 71 -2.37 15.36 -4.37
N PRO A 72 -2.55 14.09 -3.97
CA PRO A 72 -3.78 13.37 -4.27
C PRO A 72 -4.97 14.04 -3.57
N PRO A 73 -6.16 14.03 -4.18
CA PRO A 73 -7.36 14.51 -3.50
C PRO A 73 -7.55 13.69 -2.23
N ARG A 74 -7.87 14.38 -1.14
CA ARG A 74 -8.20 13.68 0.11
C ARG A 74 -9.44 12.82 -0.14
N TRP A 75 -9.42 11.62 0.43
CA TRP A 75 -10.60 10.78 0.43
C TRP A 75 -11.77 11.56 1.02
N PRO A 76 -12.93 11.57 0.34
CA PRO A 76 -14.12 12.16 0.95
C PRO A 76 -14.42 11.39 2.25
N PRO A 77 -14.95 12.05 3.28
CA PRO A 77 -15.32 11.38 4.52
C PRO A 77 -16.32 10.26 4.19
N LEU A 78 -15.93 9.00 4.42
CA LEU A 78 -16.80 7.84 4.20
C LEU A 78 -18.01 7.85 5.14
N LEU A 79 -17.87 8.52 6.27
CA LEU A 79 -18.91 8.73 7.25
C LEU A 79 -19.17 10.23 7.41
N GLN A 80 -20.41 10.65 7.19
CA GLN A 80 -20.82 12.02 7.46
C GLN A 80 -20.81 12.26 8.97
N VAL A 81 -19.89 13.11 9.42
CA VAL A 81 -19.82 13.54 10.82
C VAL A 81 -20.56 14.86 10.95
N PRO A 82 -21.56 14.97 11.85
CA PRO A 82 -22.24 16.23 12.08
C PRO A 82 -21.28 17.31 12.61
N LEU A 83 -21.54 18.56 12.20
CA LEU A 83 -20.81 19.73 12.68
C LEU A 83 -20.93 19.82 14.21
N PRO A 84 -19.93 20.37 14.92
CA PRO A 84 -19.93 20.45 16.39
C PRO A 84 -21.24 21.00 17.00
N GLU A 85 -21.87 21.94 16.32
CA GLU A 85 -23.15 22.56 16.71
C GLU A 85 -24.38 21.65 16.56
N SER A 86 -24.34 20.66 15.65
CA SER A 86 -25.43 19.71 15.39
C SER A 86 -25.20 18.33 16.03
N ARG A 87 -24.15 18.17 16.85
CA ARG A 87 -23.92 16.93 17.60
C ARG A 87 -24.97 16.75 18.70
N ALA A 88 -25.39 15.50 18.87
CA ALA A 88 -26.28 15.10 19.96
C ALA A 88 -25.57 15.24 21.31
N LEU A 89 -26.29 15.77 22.31
CA LEU A 89 -25.78 15.92 23.67
C LEU A 89 -26.16 14.71 24.50
N SER A 90 -25.26 14.28 25.39
CA SER A 90 -25.54 13.22 26.37
C SER A 90 -26.49 13.69 27.47
N ASP A 91 -26.31 14.93 27.95
CA ASP A 91 -27.28 15.64 28.79
C ASP A 91 -27.79 16.88 28.03
N PRO A 92 -29.10 16.98 27.70
CA PRO A 92 -29.68 18.14 27.03
C PRO A 92 -29.48 19.48 27.75
N ARG A 93 -29.12 19.46 29.04
CA ARG A 93 -28.93 20.66 29.88
C ARG A 93 -27.49 21.18 29.89
N ASP A 94 -26.54 20.43 29.34
CA ASP A 94 -25.13 20.84 29.26
C ASP A 94 -24.75 21.22 27.82
N ASP A 95 -24.93 22.50 27.47
CA ASP A 95 -24.60 23.06 26.15
C ASP A 95 -23.16 23.62 26.09
N SER A 96 -22.41 23.55 27.18
CA SER A 96 -21.06 24.14 27.31
C SER A 96 -20.08 23.58 26.27
N CYS A 97 -20.21 22.29 25.94
CA CYS A 97 -19.38 21.64 24.93
C CYS A 97 -19.63 22.18 23.50
N ARG A 98 -20.83 22.73 23.21
CA ARG A 98 -21.14 23.27 21.87
C ARG A 98 -20.39 24.57 21.63
N ARG A 99 -20.29 25.42 22.67
CA ARG A 99 -19.58 26.69 22.62
C ARG A 99 -18.06 26.52 22.46
N SER A 100 -17.52 25.45 23.05
CA SER A 100 -16.09 25.10 22.93
C SER A 100 -15.77 24.21 21.72
N GLY A 101 -16.78 23.76 20.97
CA GLY A 101 -16.60 22.83 19.84
C GLY A 101 -16.11 21.43 20.24
N SER A 102 -16.21 21.08 21.53
CA SER A 102 -15.63 19.88 22.12
C SER A 102 -16.63 18.72 22.29
N CYS A 103 -17.90 18.91 21.89
CA CYS A 103 -18.92 17.87 22.08
C CYS A 103 -18.53 16.54 21.40
N PRO A 104 -18.71 15.40 22.09
CA PRO A 104 -18.45 14.09 21.53
C PRO A 104 -19.36 13.82 20.32
N VAL A 105 -18.85 13.05 19.35
CA VAL A 105 -19.64 12.56 18.21
C VAL A 105 -20.22 11.20 18.58
N THR A 106 -21.54 11.08 18.49
CA THR A 106 -22.21 9.79 18.59
C THR A 106 -22.54 9.29 17.19
N ILE A 107 -22.02 8.13 16.81
CA ILE A 107 -22.28 7.47 15.54
C ILE A 107 -23.07 6.21 15.83
N LEU A 108 -24.27 6.11 15.28
CA LEU A 108 -25.06 4.87 15.33
C LEU A 108 -24.51 3.93 14.25
N PHE A 109 -24.02 2.76 14.67
CA PHE A 109 -23.58 1.70 13.78
C PHE A 109 -24.57 0.55 13.90
N THR A 110 -25.13 0.11 12.77
CA THR A 110 -26.12 -0.96 12.67
C THR A 110 -25.58 -2.12 11.85
#